data_AF-A0A139DM08-F1
#
_entry.id   AF-A0A139DM08-F1
#
_cell.length_a   1.000
_cell.length_b   1.000
_cell.length_c   1.000
_cell.angle_alpha   90.00
_cell.angle_beta   90.00
_cell.angle_gamma   90.00
#
_symmetry.space_group_name_H-M   'P 1'
#
loop_
_entity.id
_entity.type
_entity.pdbx_description
1 polymer ?
#
loop_
_entity_poly.entity_id
_entity_poly.type
_entity_poly.pdbx_seq_one_letter_code
_entity_poly.pdbx_strand_id
1 'polypeptide(L)' 'MRYLAALLLTVFFTGSALAYQCPTLVNQIDQQLQSAQLDSDTKAKIVELRDRGESLHSQGKHSESIKILNQALSELEAAS' A
#
# COMPACT_ATOMS: atom_id res chain seq x y z
N MET A 1 8.50 -35.21 18.10
CA MET A 1 8.25 -35.19 16.63
C MET A 1 6.86 -34.68 16.27
N ARG A 2 5.75 -35.25 16.75
CA ARG A 2 4.37 -34.79 16.41
C ARG A 2 4.07 -33.33 16.78
N TYR A 3 4.53 -32.87 17.95
CA TYR A 3 4.34 -31.48 18.39
C TYR A 3 5.26 -30.48 17.68
N LEU A 4 6.43 -30.92 17.19
CA LEU A 4 7.33 -30.08 16.39
C LEU A 4 6.73 -29.78 15.01
N ALA A 5 6.06 -30.77 14.41
CA ALA A 5 5.35 -30.60 13.14
C ALA A 5 4.15 -29.63 13.28
N ALA A 6 3.43 -29.68 14.42
CA ALA A 6 2.35 -28.74 14.71
C ALA A 6 2.83 -27.30 14.95
N LEU A 7 4.01 -27.12 15.56
CA LEU A 7 4.61 -25.80 15.81
C LEU A 7 5.19 -25.15 14.54
N LEU A 8 5.70 -25.94 13.59
CA LEU A 8 6.23 -25.44 12.32
C LEU A 8 5.13 -24.89 11.39
N LEU A 9 3.90 -25.39 11.51
CA LEU A 9 2.78 -24.97 10.65
C LEU A 9 2.24 -23.57 10.98
N THR A 10 2.37 -23.11 12.23
CA THR A 10 1.82 -21.81 12.65
C THR A 10 2.71 -20.62 12.27
N VAL A 11 4.03 -20.83 12.12
CA VAL A 11 5.00 -19.76 11.79
C VAL A 11 4.88 -19.30 10.33
N PHE A 12 4.41 -20.17 9.42
CA PHE A 12 4.30 -19.82 7.98
C PHE A 12 3.15 -18.87 7.64
N PHE A 13 2.18 -18.67 8.54
CA PHE A 13 0.96 -17.92 8.22
C PHE A 13 1.08 -16.41 8.41
N THR A 14 2.13 -15.90 9.08
CA THR A 14 2.26 -14.46 9.38
C THR A 14 2.94 -13.66 8.26
N GLY A 15 3.67 -14.31 7.36
CA GLY A 15 4.41 -13.64 6.27
C GLY A 15 3.55 -13.18 5.10
N SER A 16 2.38 -13.79 4.90
CA SER A 16 1.51 -13.49 3.75
C SER A 16 0.89 -12.10 3.84
N ALA A 17 0.49 -11.62 5.02
CA ALA A 17 -0.14 -10.31 5.19
C ALA A 17 0.80 -9.14 4.79
N LEU A 18 2.11 -9.28 4.96
CA LEU A 18 3.09 -8.24 4.66
C LEU A 18 3.38 -8.11 3.15
N ALA A 19 3.26 -9.19 2.38
CA ALA A 19 3.50 -9.18 0.94
C ALA A 19 2.46 -8.35 0.17
N TYR A 20 1.23 -8.22 0.70
CA TYR A 20 0.11 -7.58 0.01
C TYR A 20 -0.10 -6.10 0.37
N GLN A 21 0.71 -5.52 1.26
CA GLN A 21 0.45 -4.18 1.78
C GLN A 21 0.58 -3.08 0.71
N CYS A 22 1.63 -3.09 -0.12
CA CYS A 22 1.81 -2.07 -1.17
C CYS A 22 0.68 -2.16 -2.23
N PRO A 23 0.35 -3.33 -2.80
CA PRO A 23 -0.77 -3.45 -3.73
C PRO A 23 -2.12 -3.03 -3.14
N THR A 24 -2.35 -3.32 -1.84
CA THR A 24 -3.58 -2.91 -1.15
C THR A 24 -3.70 -1.39 -1.06
N LEU A 25 -2.62 -0.70 -0.66
CA LEU A 25 -2.63 0.76 -0.56
C LEU A 25 -2.82 1.44 -1.92
N VAL A 26 -2.16 0.93 -2.96
CA VAL A 26 -2.36 1.41 -4.34
C VAL A 26 -3.83 1.33 -4.75
N ASN A 27 -4.44 0.15 -4.60
CA ASN A 27 -5.85 -0.06 -4.94
C ASN A 27 -6.79 0.84 -4.11
N GLN A 28 -6.50 1.02 -2.82
CA GLN A 28 -7.29 1.91 -1.96
C GLN A 28 -7.26 3.36 -2.46
N ILE A 29 -6.08 3.88 -2.83
CA ILE A 29 -5.94 5.21 -3.43
C ILE A 29 -6.70 5.30 -4.75
N ASP A 30 -6.54 4.30 -5.63
CA ASP A 30 -7.19 4.26 -6.94
C ASP A 30 -8.72 4.26 -6.82
N GLN A 31 -9.28 3.57 -5.82
CA GLN A 31 -10.72 3.57 -5.55
C GLN A 31 -11.21 4.91 -5.01
N GLN A 32 -10.52 5.51 -4.03
CA GLN A 32 -10.92 6.79 -3.47
C GLN A 32 -10.80 7.94 -4.49
N LEU A 33 -9.80 7.90 -5.39
CA LEU A 33 -9.66 8.87 -6.48
C LEU A 33 -10.82 8.85 -7.50
N GLN A 34 -11.58 7.76 -7.59
CA GLN A 34 -12.74 7.66 -8.49
C GLN A 34 -13.93 8.47 -7.97
N SER A 35 -14.08 8.59 -6.65
CA SER A 35 -15.21 9.28 -6.02
C SER A 35 -14.85 10.66 -5.46
N ALA A 36 -13.56 10.94 -5.23
CA ALA A 36 -13.12 12.20 -4.64
C ALA A 36 -13.35 13.40 -5.59
N GLN A 37 -13.87 14.50 -5.03
CA GLN A 37 -14.00 15.79 -5.71
C GLN A 37 -12.85 16.70 -5.32
N LEU A 38 -11.78 16.61 -6.10
CA LEU A 38 -10.52 17.33 -5.88
C LEU A 38 -10.30 18.34 -7.00
N ASP A 39 -9.58 19.42 -6.69
CA ASP A 39 -9.00 20.26 -7.74
C ASP A 39 -7.92 19.50 -8.53
N SER A 40 -7.58 20.01 -9.71
CA SER A 40 -6.65 19.36 -10.63
C SER A 40 -5.27 19.14 -10.04
N ASP A 41 -4.79 20.10 -9.26
CA ASP A 41 -3.40 20.13 -8.78
C ASP A 41 -3.24 19.13 -7.63
N THR A 42 -4.21 19.12 -6.71
CA THR A 42 -4.26 18.12 -5.62
C THR A 42 -4.39 16.71 -6.17
N LYS A 43 -5.26 16.49 -7.17
CA LYS A 43 -5.41 15.18 -7.82
C LYS A 43 -4.10 14.74 -8.48
N ALA A 44 -3.42 15.63 -9.21
CA ALA A 44 -2.16 15.33 -9.87
C ALA A 44 -1.07 14.93 -8.86
N LYS A 45 -0.99 15.64 -7.73
CA LYS A 45 -0.03 15.33 -6.66
C LYS A 45 -0.26 13.95 -6.03
N ILE A 46 -1.53 13.60 -5.76
CA ILE A 46 -1.88 12.29 -5.19
C ILE A 46 -1.54 11.17 -6.18
N VAL A 47 -1.82 11.36 -7.47
CA VAL A 47 -1.44 10.40 -8.53
C VAL A 47 0.07 10.24 -8.62
N GLU A 48 0.84 11.33 -8.57
CA GLU A 48 2.31 11.28 -8.57
C GLU A 48 2.85 10.46 -7.38
N LEU A 49 2.32 10.69 -6.18
CA LEU A 49 2.70 9.93 -4.99
C LEU A 49 2.34 8.44 -5.14
N ARG A 50 1.13 8.13 -5.65
CA ARG A 50 0.67 6.76 -5.90
C ARG A 50 1.59 6.03 -6.88
N ASP A 51 1.92 6.65 -8.01
CA ASP A 51 2.79 6.08 -9.05
C ASP A 51 4.23 5.91 -8.55
N ARG A 52 4.73 6.88 -7.78
CA ARG A 52 6.04 6.75 -7.12
C ARG A 52 6.07 5.59 -6.13
N GLY A 53 5.00 5.39 -5.37
CA GLY A 53 4.82 4.25 -4.48
C GLY A 53 4.90 2.92 -5.24
N GLU A 54 4.13 2.76 -6.31
CA GLU A 54 4.15 1.56 -7.15
C GLU A 54 5.53 1.31 -7.81
N SER A 55 6.21 2.38 -8.24
CA SER A 55 7.58 2.28 -8.76
C SER A 55 8.57 1.79 -7.70
N LEU A 56 8.48 2.28 -6.46
CA LEU A 56 9.31 1.82 -5.34
C LEU A 56 9.03 0.35 -5.02
N HIS A 57 7.76 -0.08 -5.06
CA HIS A 57 7.40 -1.50 -4.92
C HIS A 57 8.08 -2.36 -6.01
N SER A 58 8.01 -1.93 -7.27
CA SER A 58 8.62 -2.63 -8.41
C SER A 58 10.15 -2.75 -8.30
N GLN A 59 10.78 -1.81 -7.57
CA GLN A 59 12.22 -1.82 -7.25
C GLN A 59 12.57 -2.66 -6.01
N GLY A 60 11.60 -3.29 -5.34
CA GLY A 60 11.79 -4.04 -4.09
C GLY A 60 11.92 -3.16 -2.84
N LYS A 61 11.72 -1.83 -2.95
CA LYS A 61 11.83 -0.87 -1.85
C LYS A 61 10.52 -0.78 -1.06
N HIS A 62 10.10 -1.88 -0.46
CA HIS A 62 8.77 -2.01 0.15
C HIS A 62 8.50 -0.99 1.26
N SER A 63 9.44 -0.75 2.18
CA SER A 63 9.24 0.22 3.26
C SER A 63 9.10 1.65 2.74
N GLU A 64 9.86 2.03 1.70
CA GLU A 64 9.75 3.34 1.06
C GLU A 64 8.43 3.46 0.29
N SER A 65 8.03 2.42 -0.43
CA SER A 65 6.72 2.33 -1.11
C SER A 65 5.58 2.57 -0.13
N ILE A 66 5.54 1.85 0.99
CA ILE A 66 4.47 2.00 2.01
C ILE A 66 4.44 3.43 2.56
N LYS A 67 5.61 4.01 2.84
CA LYS A 67 5.69 5.40 3.34
C LYS A 67 5.07 6.39 2.35
N ILE A 68 5.43 6.30 1.07
CA ILE A 68 4.92 7.19 0.03
C ILE A 68 3.42 6.96 -0.23
N LEU A 69 2.98 5.71 -0.26
CA LEU A 69 1.56 5.38 -0.46
C LEU A 69 0.69 5.87 0.71
N ASN A 70 1.15 5.74 1.96
CA ASN A 70 0.44 6.31 3.11
C ASN A 70 0.40 7.84 3.06
N GLN A 71 1.43 8.50 2.52
CA GLN A 71 1.39 9.94 2.31
C GLN A 71 0.33 10.30 1.26
N ALA A 72 0.27 9.58 0.12
CA ALA A 72 -0.76 9.79 -0.90
C ALA A 72 -2.17 9.66 -0.31
N LEU A 73 -2.38 8.61 0.49
CA LEU A 73 -3.65 8.34 1.15
C LEU A 73 -4.02 9.45 2.15
N SER A 74 -3.07 9.90 2.97
CA SER A 74 -3.30 10.99 3.93
C SER A 74 -3.61 12.31 3.24
N GLU A 75 -2.96 12.61 2.12
CA GLU A 75 -3.26 13.81 1.32
C GLU A 75 -4.63 13.73 0.66
N LEU A 76 -5.01 12.54 0.18
CA LEU A 76 -6.33 12.27 -0.38
C LEU A 76 -7.44 12.47 0.65
N GLU A 77 -7.30 11.87 1.85
CA GLU A 77 -8.25 12.02 2.96
C GLU A 77 -8.37 13.45 3.46
N ALA A 78 -7.28 14.24 3.43
CA ALA A 78 -7.29 15.64 3.84
C ALA A 78 -7.96 16.56 2.81
N ALA A 79 -8.04 16.13 1.54
CA ALA A 79 -8.54 16.93 0.44
C ALA A 79 -9.96 16.54 -0.02
N SER A 80 -10.42 15.34 0.33
CA SER A 80 -11.78 14.82 0.07
C SER A 80 -12.79 15.30 1.11
#